data_AF-A0A661I6X9-F1
#
_entry.id   AF-A0A661I6X9-F1
#
_cell.length_a   1.000
_cell.length_b   1.000
_cell.length_c   1.000
_cell.angle_alpha   90.00
_cell.angle_beta   90.00
_cell.angle_gamma   90.00
#
_symmetry.space_group_name_H-M   'P 1'
#
loop_
_entity.id
_entity.type
_entity.pdbx_description
1 polymer ?
#
loop_
_entity_poly.entity_id
_entity_poly.type
_entity_poly.pdbx_seq_one_letter_code
_entity_poly.pdbx_strand_id
1 'polypeptide(L)' 'MTLSVNQFHANLKYHVDKTINNHEALTVSRKNGDAFVVISLEDYNREQAYYNVPL' A
#
# COMPACT_ATOMS: atom_id res chain seq x y z
N MET A 1 7.39 1.35 -3.65
CA MET A 1 7.14 2.11 -4.91
C MET A 1 6.27 3.33 -4.59
N THR A 2 6.40 4.46 -5.30
CA THR A 2 5.56 5.66 -5.06
C THR A 2 4.93 6.18 -6.35
N LEU A 3 3.64 6.55 -6.33
CA LEU A 3 2.93 7.17 -7.45
C LEU A 3 1.95 8.25 -6.99
N SER A 4 1.49 9.09 -7.91
CA SER A 4 0.50 10.14 -7.56
C SER A 4 -0.93 9.57 -7.50
N VAL A 5 -1.80 10.21 -6.73
CA VAL A 5 -3.22 9.84 -6.63
C VAL A 5 -3.91 9.78 -7.99
N ASN A 6 -3.54 10.65 -8.94
CA ASN A 6 -4.09 10.63 -10.30
C ASN A 6 -3.66 9.38 -11.07
N GLN A 7 -2.39 8.99 -10.97
CA GLN A 7 -1.90 7.74 -11.59
C GLN A 7 -2.56 6.52 -10.94
N PHE A 8 -2.73 6.54 -9.61
CA PHE A 8 -3.42 5.49 -8.87
C PHE A 8 -4.85 5.31 -9.37
N HIS A 9 -5.61 6.40 -9.47
CA HIS A 9 -6.99 6.40 -9.89
C HIS A 9 -7.17 5.94 -11.34
N ALA A 10 -6.25 6.31 -12.23
CA ALA A 10 -6.31 5.95 -13.63
C ALA A 10 -6.29 4.43 -13.85
N ASN A 11 -5.61 3.68 -12.99
CA ASN A 11 -5.45 2.22 -13.11
C ASN A 11 -5.60 1.51 -11.75
N LEU A 12 -6.68 1.83 -11.01
CA LEU A 12 -6.88 1.38 -9.63
C LEU A 12 -6.72 -0.14 -9.46
N LYS A 13 -7.43 -0.93 -10.27
CA LYS A 13 -7.39 -2.41 -10.17
C LYS A 13 -5.97 -2.94 -10.39
N TYR A 14 -5.27 -2.47 -11.42
CA TYR A 14 -3.91 -2.90 -11.71
C TYR A 14 -2.96 -2.66 -10.55
N HIS A 15 -3.02 -1.46 -9.95
CA HIS A 15 -2.15 -1.12 -8.83
C HIS A 15 -2.46 -1.92 -7.57
N VAL A 16 -3.74 -2.14 -7.26
CA VAL A 16 -4.16 -2.98 -6.13
C VAL A 16 -3.75 -4.43 -6.34
N ASP A 17 -4.02 -5.01 -7.52
CA ASP A 17 -3.63 -6.39 -7.84
C ASP A 17 -2.10 -6.56 -7.76
N LYS A 18 -1.33 -5.60 -8.29
CA LYS A 18 0.13 -5.65 -8.26
C LYS A 18 0.66 -5.64 -6.82
N THR A 19 0.13 -4.78 -5.97
CA THR A 19 0.50 -4.72 -4.55
C THR A 19 0.22 -6.05 -3.84
N ILE A 20 -0.92 -6.69 -4.13
CA ILE A 20 -1.26 -8.00 -3.57
C ILE A 20 -0.31 -9.08 -4.09
N ASN A 21 -0.13 -9.20 -5.41
CA ASN A 21 0.66 -10.28 -6.01
C ASN A 21 2.15 -10.20 -5.68
N ASN A 22 2.68 -8.98 -5.53
CA ASN A 22 4.09 -8.78 -5.24
C ASN A 22 4.38 -8.73 -3.73
N HIS A 23 3.35 -8.66 -2.88
CA HIS A 23 3.52 -8.38 -1.45
C HIS A 23 4.35 -7.11 -1.19
N GLU A 24 4.12 -6.06 -1.99
CA GLU A 24 4.88 -4.82 -1.95
C GLU A 24 4.00 -3.61 -1.66
N ALA A 25 4.37 -2.85 -0.62
CA ALA A 25 3.71 -1.61 -0.28
C ALA A 25 3.83 -0.54 -1.38
N LEU A 26 2.69 0.08 -1.70
CA LEU A 26 2.58 1.15 -2.66
C LEU A 26 2.19 2.45 -1.94
N THR A 27 3.09 3.44 -2.00
CA THR A 27 2.81 4.78 -1.48
C THR A 27 2.12 5.63 -2.54
N VAL A 28 1.00 6.24 -2.19
CA VAL A 28 0.24 7.12 -3.06
C VAL A 28 0.31 8.55 -2.53
N SER A 29 0.95 9.44 -3.29
CA SER A 29 1.10 10.85 -2.94
C SER A 29 -0.08 11.69 -3.44
N ARG A 30 -0.50 12.65 -2.63
CA ARG A 30 -1.55 13.62 -2.99
C ARG A 30 -0.92 14.99 -3.19
N LYS A 31 -1.48 15.79 -4.10
CA LYS A 31 -1.00 17.16 -4.33
C LYS A 31 -1.24 18.05 -3.10
N ASN A 32 -2.38 17.83 -2.44
CA ASN A 32 -2.75 18.49 -1.20
C ASN A 32 -3.10 17.39 -0.17
N GLY A 33 -2.47 17.44 1.00
CA GLY A 33 -2.67 16.47 2.08
C GLY A 33 -1.67 15.30 2.06
N ASP A 34 -1.76 14.47 3.09
CA ASP A 34 -0.80 13.41 3.33
C ASP A 34 -0.92 12.24 2.35
N ALA A 35 0.22 11.60 2.12
CA ALA A 35 0.29 10.35 1.38
C ALA A 35 -0.41 9.22 2.16
N PHE A 36 -0.84 8.20 1.43
CA PHE A 36 -1.36 6.96 2.03
C PHE A 36 -0.65 5.75 1.43
N VAL A 37 -0.68 4.64 2.15
CA VAL A 37 -0.06 3.39 1.73
C VAL A 37 -1.15 2.38 1.38
N VAL A 38 -0.93 1.65 0.29
CA VAL A 38 -1.75 0.52 -0.14
C VAL A 38 -0.90 -0.73 0.03
N ILE A 39 -1.43 -1.70 0.78
CA ILE A 39 -0.84 -3.01 1.07
C ILE A 39 -1.96 -4.05 1.08
N SER A 40 -1.61 -5.33 0.93
CA SER A 40 -2.60 -6.41 1.09
C SER A 40 -3.01 -6.53 2.56
N LEU A 41 -4.21 -7.06 2.79
CA LEU A 41 -4.68 -7.33 4.16
C LEU A 41 -3.79 -8.36 4.87
N GLU A 42 -3.28 -9.34 4.14
CA GLU A 42 -2.37 -10.35 4.68
C GLU A 42 -1.06 -9.71 5.15
N ASP A 43 -0.45 -8.86 4.32
CA ASP A 43 0.80 -8.19 4.66
C ASP A 43 0.62 -7.23 5.83
N TYR A 44 -0.49 -6.47 5.86
CA TYR A 44 -0.84 -5.64 7.01
C TYR A 44 -0.95 -6.45 8.31
N ASN A 45 -1.65 -7.59 8.27
CA ASN A 45 -1.80 -8.45 9.45
C ASN A 45 -0.47 -9.08 9.88
N ARG A 46 0.41 -9.46 8.94
CA ARG A 46 1.74 -10.00 9.24
C ARG A 46 2.63 -8.97 9.92
N GLU A 47 2.67 -7.74 9.40
CA GLU A 47 3.43 -6.64 10.00
C GLU A 47 2.89 -6.32 11.40
N GLN A 48 1.58 -6.18 11.55
CA GLN A 48 0.94 -5.96 12.85
C GLN A 48 1.25 -7.09 13.84
N ALA A 49 1.17 -8.35 13.41
CA ALA A 49 1.48 -9.49 14.27
C ALA A 49 2.93 -9.42 14.75
N TYR A 50 3.88 -9.08 13.88
CA TYR A 50 5.30 -8.91 14.23
C TYR A 50 5.52 -7.83 15.29
N TYR A 51 4.89 -6.65 15.15
CA TYR A 51 5.01 -5.57 16.14
C TYR A 51 4.39 -5.91 17.51
N ASN A 52 3.46 -6.86 17.56
CA ASN A 52 2.79 -7.28 18.79
C ASN A 52 3.48 -8.46 19.49
N VAL A 53 4.63 -8.93 18.99
CA VAL A 53 5.45 -9.94 19.68
C VAL A 53 6.35 -9.23 20.69
N PRO A 54 6.28 -9.56 22.00
CA PRO A 54 7.23 -9.02 22.99
C PRO A 54 8.65 -9.49 22.67
N LEU A 55 9.61 -8.55 22.77
CA LEU A 55 11.05 -8.77 22.55
C LEU A 55 11.65 -9.81 23.51
#